data_AF-A0A963U0A3-F1
#
_entry.id   AF-A0A963U0A3-F1
#
_cell.length_a   1.000
_cell.length_b   1.000
_cell.length_c   1.000
_cell.angle_alpha   90.00
_cell.angle_beta   90.00
_cell.angle_gamma   90.00
#
_symmetry.space_group_name_H-M   'P 1'
#
loop_
_entity.id
_entity.type
_entity.pdbx_description
1 polymer ?
#
loop_
_entity_poly.entity_id
_entity_poly.type
_entity_poly.pdbx_seq_one_letter_code
_entity_poly.pdbx_strand_id
1 'polypeptide(L)'
;MDALLTYLRETRTTPKAFAKMIGVDISHFDDILAGVAALDASLAQRMIDATGGALMLEDLVGETGGEIVDLRSRFVAGGADIDVESLAGILAMLLPELIGGARRSGDKRLPALAAEAAANTYAALSTVTSRSGADRLMQALRPVVSEILEEMSAPRQPRRDPEAMIRRAAEIYFQANPKTRRA
;
A
#
# COMPACT_ATOMS: atom_id res chain seq x y z
N MET A 1 -13.68 8.24 23.80
CA MET A 1 -12.80 9.40 24.09
C MET A 1 -11.91 9.17 25.31
N ASP A 2 -12.42 8.57 26.39
CA ASP A 2 -11.62 8.29 27.61
C ASP A 2 -10.38 7.40 27.38
N ALA A 3 -10.46 6.47 26.43
CA ALA A 3 -9.34 5.64 26.01
C ALA A 3 -8.18 6.46 25.39
N LEU A 4 -8.51 7.45 24.55
CA LEU A 4 -7.51 8.37 23.97
C LEU A 4 -6.83 9.20 25.07
N LEU A 5 -7.60 9.76 26.01
CA LEU A 5 -7.03 10.51 27.14
C LEU A 5 -6.13 9.65 28.02
N THR A 6 -6.49 8.37 28.20
CA THR A 6 -5.68 7.39 28.93
C THR A 6 -4.38 7.08 28.18
N TYR A 7 -4.45 6.83 26.86
CA TYR A 7 -3.29 6.62 26.01
C TYR A 7 -2.31 7.81 26.04
N LEU A 8 -2.81 9.03 25.93
CA LEU A 8 -1.98 10.24 25.98
C LEU A 8 -1.26 10.38 27.33
N ARG A 9 -1.94 10.05 28.43
CA ARG A 9 -1.36 10.06 29.77
C ARG A 9 -0.28 8.98 29.93
N GLU A 10 -0.54 7.76 29.47
CA GLU A 10 0.39 6.63 29.60
C GLU A 10 1.65 6.80 28.73
N THR A 11 1.48 7.32 27.52
CA THR A 11 2.60 7.63 26.60
C THR A 11 3.29 8.95 26.91
N ARG A 12 2.80 9.71 27.91
CA ARG A 12 3.24 11.09 28.24
C ARG A 12 3.22 12.03 27.03
N THR A 13 2.31 11.79 26.09
CA THR A 13 2.14 12.60 24.89
C THR A 13 1.17 13.75 25.20
N THR A 14 1.57 14.99 24.91
CA THR A 14 0.67 16.14 25.10
C THR A 14 -0.38 16.20 23.99
N PRO A 15 -1.61 16.71 24.26
CA PRO A 15 -2.64 16.90 23.22
C PRO A 15 -2.11 17.69 22.01
N LYS A 16 -1.30 18.73 22.26
CA LYS A 16 -0.64 19.53 21.22
C LYS A 16 0.33 18.72 20.35
N ALA A 17 1.16 17.86 20.96
CA ALA A 17 2.09 17.02 20.21
C ALA A 17 1.33 15.97 19.39
N PHE A 18 0.26 15.41 19.95
CA PHE A 18 -0.57 14.43 19.27
C PHE A 18 -1.36 15.04 18.10
N ALA A 19 -1.98 16.21 18.29
CA ALA A 19 -2.67 16.95 17.23
C ALA A 19 -1.74 17.25 16.04
N LYS A 20 -0.50 17.66 16.33
CA LYS A 20 0.53 17.88 15.31
C LYS A 20 0.88 16.58 14.56
N MET A 21 0.98 15.46 15.27
CA MET A 21 1.29 14.15 14.69
C MET A 21 0.20 13.64 13.74
N ILE A 22 -1.07 13.85 14.08
CA ILE A 22 -2.20 13.48 13.21
C ILE A 22 -2.57 14.56 12.18
N GLY A 23 -1.85 15.69 12.16
CA GLY A 23 -2.04 16.77 11.19
C GLY A 23 -3.36 17.51 11.35
N VAL A 24 -3.72 17.85 12.59
CA VAL A 24 -4.94 18.63 12.89
C VAL A 24 -4.60 19.88 13.71
N ASP A 25 -5.41 20.93 13.55
CA ASP A 25 -5.27 22.14 14.35
C ASP A 25 -5.55 21.85 15.83
N ILE A 26 -4.75 22.44 16.73
CA ILE A 26 -4.87 22.17 18.17
C ILE A 26 -6.21 22.66 18.74
N SER A 27 -6.74 23.78 18.26
CA SER A 27 -8.02 24.31 18.71
C SER A 27 -9.15 23.35 18.32
N HIS A 28 -9.11 22.84 17.09
CA HIS A 28 -10.08 21.84 16.63
C HIS A 28 -9.94 20.50 17.37
N PHE A 29 -8.72 20.09 17.71
CA PHE A 29 -8.48 18.90 18.51
C PHE A 29 -9.02 19.04 19.93
N ASP A 30 -8.81 20.19 20.56
CA ASP A 30 -9.34 20.49 21.89
C ASP A 30 -10.88 20.51 21.88
N ASP A 31 -11.51 21.06 20.83
CA ASP A 31 -12.96 21.02 20.64
C ASP A 31 -13.50 19.58 20.53
N ILE A 32 -12.75 18.67 19.90
CA ILE A 32 -13.11 17.24 19.80
C ILE A 32 -12.95 16.55 21.16
N LEU A 33 -11.85 16.81 21.87
CA LEU A 33 -11.62 16.25 23.21
C LEU A 33 -12.68 16.72 24.21
N ALA A 34 -13.15 17.96 24.08
CA ALA A 34 -14.23 18.53 24.88
C ALA A 34 -15.63 18.05 24.46
N GLY A 35 -15.75 17.28 23.36
CA GLY A 35 -17.03 16.81 22.82
C GLY A 35 -17.87 17.91 22.17
N VAL A 36 -17.29 19.08 21.90
CA VAL A 36 -17.95 20.22 21.25
C VAL A 36 -17.99 20.02 19.73
N ALA A 37 -16.93 19.45 19.16
CA ALA A 37 -16.85 19.10 17.75
C ALA A 37 -16.99 17.59 17.55
N ALA A 38 -17.74 17.20 16.51
CA ALA A 38 -17.86 15.81 16.14
C ALA A 38 -16.52 15.28 15.59
N LEU A 39 -16.13 14.09 16.02
CA LEU A 39 -14.99 13.39 15.45
C LEU A 39 -15.37 12.83 14.09
N ASP A 40 -14.76 13.35 13.03
CA ASP A 40 -14.93 12.76 11.70
C ASP A 40 -14.13 11.46 11.56
N ALA A 41 -14.60 10.58 10.67
CA ALA A 41 -14.04 9.25 10.49
C ALA A 41 -12.60 9.26 9.94
N SER A 42 -12.20 10.29 9.18
CA SER A 42 -10.85 10.42 8.64
C SER A 42 -9.84 10.79 9.73
N LEU A 43 -10.27 11.59 10.70
CA LEU A 43 -9.49 11.98 11.84
C LEU A 43 -9.39 10.83 12.85
N ALA A 44 -10.50 10.11 13.08
CA ALA A 44 -10.50 8.90 13.91
C ALA A 44 -9.49 7.86 13.40
N GLN A 45 -9.44 7.61 12.09
CA GLN A 45 -8.46 6.67 11.51
C GLN A 45 -7.02 7.15 11.72
N ARG A 46 -6.74 8.44 11.50
CA ARG A 46 -5.40 9.01 11.75
C ARG A 46 -4.96 8.87 13.21
N MET A 47 -5.90 8.97 14.16
CA MET A 47 -5.62 8.71 15.57
C MET A 47 -5.24 7.24 15.79
N ILE A 48 -6.03 6.29 15.25
CA ILE A 48 -5.77 4.84 15.36
C ILE A 48 -4.38 4.50 14.80
N ASP A 49 -4.07 4.99 13.59
CA ASP A 49 -2.80 4.74 12.93
C ASP A 49 -1.62 5.33 13.72
N ALA A 50 -1.77 6.55 14.25
CA ALA A 50 -0.75 7.21 15.07
C ALA A 50 -0.52 6.51 16.42
N THR A 51 -1.48 5.72 16.89
CA THR A 51 -1.33 4.88 18.10
C THR A 51 -0.85 3.46 17.81
N GLY A 52 -0.60 3.11 16.54
CA GLY A 52 -0.19 1.75 16.17
C GLY A 52 -1.24 0.69 16.48
N GLY A 53 -2.52 1.06 16.50
CA GLY A 53 -3.62 0.17 16.86
C GLY A 53 -3.84 -0.03 18.36
N ALA A 54 -3.24 0.81 19.22
CA ALA A 54 -3.55 0.80 20.66
C ALA A 54 -4.95 1.37 20.96
N LEU A 55 -5.53 2.13 20.03
CA LEU A 55 -6.92 2.59 20.06
C LEU A 55 -7.68 1.96 18.89
N MET A 56 -8.94 1.61 19.13
CA MET A 56 -9.90 1.17 18.12
C MET A 56 -10.96 2.25 17.89
N LEU A 57 -11.74 2.11 16.81
CA LEU A 57 -12.77 3.10 16.47
C LEU A 57 -13.86 3.19 17.55
N GLU A 58 -14.22 2.05 18.16
CA GLU A 58 -15.14 1.94 19.29
C GLU A 58 -14.67 2.70 20.53
N ASP A 59 -13.35 2.84 20.72
CA ASP A 59 -12.75 3.61 21.81
C ASP A 59 -12.88 5.14 21.60
N LEU A 60 -13.03 5.56 20.35
CA LEU A 60 -13.07 6.96 19.92
C LEU A 60 -14.50 7.46 19.74
N VAL A 61 -15.36 6.65 19.13
CA VAL A 61 -16.76 6.95 18.80
C VAL A 61 -17.61 5.96 19.60
N GLY A 62 -18.04 6.36 20.81
CA GLY A 62 -18.84 5.48 21.68
C GLY A 62 -20.12 4.96 21.00
N GLU A 63 -20.69 3.87 21.54
CA GLU A 63 -21.76 2.98 21.02
C GLU A 63 -23.05 3.59 20.43
N THR A 64 -23.12 4.88 20.17
CA THR A 64 -24.21 5.50 19.41
C THR A 64 -23.98 5.38 17.90
N GLY A 65 -24.42 4.26 17.33
CA GLY A 65 -25.28 4.21 16.13
C GLY A 65 -24.85 4.94 14.86
N GLY A 66 -23.57 5.25 14.67
CA GLY A 66 -23.04 5.70 13.39
C GLY A 66 -22.95 4.50 12.45
N GLU A 67 -23.80 4.46 11.43
CA GLU A 67 -23.76 3.46 10.36
C GLU A 67 -22.32 3.23 9.93
N ILE A 68 -21.88 1.96 10.03
CA ILE A 68 -20.52 1.53 9.71
C ILE A 68 -20.30 1.77 8.23
N VAL A 69 -19.80 2.96 7.88
CA VAL A 69 -19.11 3.15 6.62
C VAL A 69 -17.72 2.58 6.86
N ASP A 70 -17.58 1.30 6.52
CA ASP A 70 -16.29 0.64 6.48
C ASP A 70 -15.35 1.44 5.56
N LEU A 71 -14.49 2.28 6.14
CA LEU A 71 -13.50 3.02 5.39
C LEU A 71 -12.30 2.14 5.01
N ARG A 72 -12.15 0.93 5.58
CA ARG A 72 -11.27 -0.07 4.95
C ARG A 72 -11.84 -0.47 3.60
N SER A 73 -13.16 -0.57 3.45
CA SER A 73 -13.76 -0.75 2.12
C SER A 73 -13.70 0.50 1.23
N ARG A 74 -13.47 1.72 1.76
CA ARG A 74 -13.19 2.92 0.93
C ARG A 74 -11.72 3.12 0.58
N PHE A 75 -10.77 2.64 1.39
CA PHE A 75 -9.34 2.60 1.00
C PHE A 75 -9.01 1.38 0.12
N VAL A 76 -9.82 0.31 0.19
CA VAL A 76 -9.81 -0.81 -0.76
C VAL A 76 -10.54 -0.44 -2.08
N ALA A 77 -11.29 0.66 -2.12
CA ALA A 77 -12.00 1.12 -3.32
C ALA A 77 -11.42 2.45 -3.84
N GLY A 78 -10.21 2.42 -4.39
CA GLY A 78 -9.67 3.61 -5.05
C GLY A 78 -8.41 3.40 -5.88
N GLY A 79 -7.48 2.55 -5.43
CA GLY A 79 -6.39 2.09 -6.28
C GLY A 79 -6.90 0.94 -7.13
N ALA A 80 -7.07 1.12 -8.45
CA ALA A 80 -7.46 0.01 -9.31
C ALA A 80 -6.54 -1.19 -9.06
N ASP A 81 -7.14 -2.31 -8.65
CA ASP A 81 -6.42 -3.55 -8.41
C ASP A 81 -5.59 -3.89 -9.64
N ILE A 82 -4.40 -4.45 -9.39
CA ILE A 82 -3.58 -4.95 -10.48
C ILE A 82 -4.30 -6.15 -11.09
N ASP A 83 -4.63 -6.07 -12.38
CA ASP A 83 -5.05 -7.21 -13.18
C ASP A 83 -3.84 -8.16 -13.30
N VAL A 84 -3.90 -9.23 -12.50
CA VAL A 84 -2.87 -10.25 -12.39
C VAL A 84 -2.63 -10.94 -13.72
N GLU A 85 -3.67 -11.18 -14.52
CA GLU A 85 -3.55 -11.89 -15.80
C GLU A 85 -2.81 -11.01 -16.83
N SER A 86 -3.19 -9.73 -16.89
CA SER A 86 -2.49 -8.73 -17.71
C SER A 86 -1.02 -8.57 -17.30
N LEU A 87 -0.74 -8.47 -16.00
CA LEU A 87 0.63 -8.35 -15.49
C LEU A 87 1.44 -9.63 -15.76
N ALA A 88 0.85 -10.81 -15.58
CA ALA A 88 1.49 -12.09 -15.88
C ALA A 88 1.89 -12.21 -17.35
N GLY A 89 1.03 -11.75 -18.27
CA GLY A 89 1.34 -11.71 -19.70
C GLY A 89 2.53 -10.80 -20.04
N ILE A 90 2.63 -9.64 -19.38
CA ILE A 90 3.77 -8.72 -19.53
C ILE A 90 5.04 -9.34 -18.98
N LEU A 91 4.99 -9.93 -17.77
CA LEU A 91 6.14 -10.59 -17.16
C LEU A 91 6.60 -11.80 -17.98
N ALA A 92 5.68 -12.56 -18.58
CA ALA A 92 6.03 -13.67 -19.47
C ALA A 92 6.81 -13.21 -20.71
N MET A 93 6.55 -11.99 -21.19
CA MET A 93 7.28 -11.38 -22.30
C MET A 93 8.68 -10.91 -21.89
N LEU A 94 8.82 -10.32 -20.70
CA LEU A 94 10.03 -9.61 -20.28
C LEU A 94 11.01 -10.47 -19.47
N LEU A 95 10.53 -11.39 -18.63
CA LEU A 95 11.38 -12.26 -17.80
C LEU A 95 12.37 -13.10 -18.61
N PRO A 96 12.02 -13.66 -19.79
CA PRO A 96 12.98 -14.39 -20.63
C PRO A 96 14.20 -13.54 -21.01
N GLU A 97 14.02 -12.26 -21.32
CA GLU A 97 15.12 -11.35 -21.64
C GLU A 97 16.09 -11.19 -20.45
N LEU A 98 15.53 -11.22 -19.24
CA LEU A 98 16.29 -11.06 -18.00
C LEU A 98 17.01 -12.34 -17.58
N ILE A 99 16.39 -13.52 -17.70
CA ILE A 99 16.91 -14.78 -17.15
C ILE A 99 17.81 -15.58 -18.12
N GLY A 100 17.94 -15.13 -19.38
CA GLY A 100 18.86 -15.68 -20.37
C GLY A 100 18.21 -16.40 -21.56
N GLY A 101 17.01 -15.97 -21.96
CA GLY A 101 16.28 -16.40 -23.15
C GLY A 101 15.40 -17.63 -22.95
N ALA A 102 14.56 -17.91 -23.95
CA ALA A 102 13.57 -19.01 -23.97
C ALA A 102 14.14 -20.41 -23.69
N ARG A 103 15.47 -20.60 -23.76
CA ARG A 103 16.16 -21.86 -23.42
C ARG A 103 16.17 -22.15 -21.92
N ARG A 104 16.04 -21.13 -21.05
CA ARG A 104 15.63 -21.32 -19.66
C ARG A 104 14.12 -21.13 -19.57
N SER A 105 13.38 -22.12 -20.06
CA SER A 105 11.96 -22.28 -19.74
C SER A 105 11.84 -22.68 -18.25
N GLY A 106 12.26 -21.80 -17.35
CA GLY A 106 12.08 -21.93 -15.92
C GLY A 106 10.61 -21.65 -15.64
N ASP A 107 9.90 -22.71 -15.25
CA ASP A 107 8.51 -22.77 -14.82
C ASP A 107 7.51 -21.83 -15.55
N LYS A 108 6.61 -22.44 -16.36
CA LYS A 108 5.50 -21.71 -17.01
C LYS A 108 4.63 -20.92 -16.04
N ARG A 109 4.66 -21.26 -14.75
CA ARG A 109 3.92 -20.59 -13.68
C ARG A 109 4.66 -19.40 -13.08
N LEU A 110 5.97 -19.26 -13.32
CA LEU A 110 6.78 -18.19 -12.75
C LEU A 110 6.23 -16.78 -13.04
N PRO A 111 5.81 -16.44 -14.28
CA PRO A 111 5.22 -15.12 -14.53
C PRO A 111 3.92 -14.88 -13.78
N ALA A 112 3.10 -15.92 -13.60
CA ALA A 112 1.85 -15.83 -12.85
C ALA A 112 2.10 -15.64 -11.35
N LEU A 113 3.00 -16.45 -10.76
CA LEU A 113 3.38 -16.33 -9.36
C LEU A 113 4.01 -14.96 -9.06
N ALA A 114 4.86 -14.48 -9.97
CA ALA A 114 5.47 -13.16 -9.85
C ALA A 114 4.42 -12.03 -9.93
N ALA A 115 3.44 -12.16 -10.82
CA ALA A 115 2.34 -11.20 -10.94
C ALA A 115 1.45 -11.19 -9.69
N GLU A 116 1.10 -12.35 -9.15
CA GLU A 116 0.33 -12.47 -7.90
C GLU A 116 1.08 -11.84 -6.72
N ALA A 117 2.37 -12.17 -6.56
CA ALA A 117 3.21 -11.59 -5.52
C ALA A 117 3.31 -10.06 -5.63
N ALA A 118 3.49 -9.54 -6.85
CA ALA A 118 3.55 -8.11 -7.10
C ALA A 118 2.19 -7.43 -6.87
N ALA A 119 1.07 -8.04 -7.26
CA ALA A 119 -0.27 -7.51 -7.03
C ALA A 119 -0.58 -7.42 -5.52
N ASN A 120 -0.29 -8.48 -4.76
CA ASN A 120 -0.46 -8.49 -3.31
C ASN A 120 0.42 -7.44 -2.62
N THR A 121 1.67 -7.29 -3.07
CA THR A 121 2.58 -6.26 -2.56
C THR A 121 2.08 -4.85 -2.92
N TYR A 122 1.58 -4.66 -4.14
CA TYR A 122 1.00 -3.38 -4.59
C TYR A 122 -0.21 -2.98 -3.75
N ALA A 123 -1.10 -3.94 -3.47
CA ALA A 123 -2.25 -3.74 -2.60
C ALA A 123 -1.80 -3.39 -1.16
N ALA A 124 -0.84 -4.13 -0.60
CA ALA A 124 -0.31 -3.85 0.73
C ALA A 124 0.33 -2.44 0.81
N LEU A 125 1.12 -2.05 -0.19
CA LEU A 125 1.79 -0.74 -0.26
C LEU A 125 0.82 0.44 -0.34
N SER A 126 -0.44 0.21 -0.74
CA SER A 126 -1.47 1.25 -0.74
C SER A 126 -1.81 1.78 0.65
N THR A 127 -1.60 0.96 1.68
CA THR A 127 -1.93 1.30 3.08
C THR A 127 -0.78 2.00 3.81
N VAL A 128 0.44 1.91 3.27
CA VAL A 128 1.67 2.37 3.95
C VAL A 128 2.48 3.39 3.15
N THR A 129 2.09 3.69 1.90
CA THR A 129 2.79 4.66 1.05
C THR A 129 1.82 5.57 0.29
N SER A 130 2.24 6.82 0.07
CA SER A 130 1.52 7.79 -0.78
C SER A 130 1.81 7.64 -2.28
N ARG A 131 2.77 6.79 -2.67
CA ARG A 131 3.08 6.53 -4.08
C ARG A 131 1.92 5.81 -4.72
N SER A 132 1.63 6.08 -5.99
CA SER A 132 0.53 5.45 -6.73
C SER A 132 0.96 5.06 -8.15
N GLY A 133 0.09 4.34 -8.87
CA GLY A 133 0.30 4.01 -10.27
C GLY A 133 1.60 3.25 -10.54
N ALA A 134 2.33 3.67 -11.59
CA ALA A 134 3.55 3.01 -12.04
C ALA A 134 4.64 2.96 -10.95
N ASP A 135 4.79 4.02 -10.15
CA ASP A 135 5.82 4.09 -9.12
C ASP A 135 5.59 3.06 -8.00
N ARG A 136 4.34 2.84 -7.60
CA ARG A 136 3.97 1.81 -6.62
C ARG A 136 4.16 0.40 -7.21
N LEU A 137 3.85 0.20 -8.49
CA LEU A 137 4.06 -1.08 -9.17
C LEU A 137 5.54 -1.41 -9.30
N MET A 138 6.39 -0.42 -9.59
CA MET A 138 7.83 -0.61 -9.59
C MET A 138 8.35 -1.03 -8.21
N GLN A 139 7.86 -0.42 -7.13
CA GLN A 139 8.23 -0.84 -5.76
C GLN A 139 7.79 -2.26 -5.45
N ALA A 140 6.60 -2.66 -5.91
CA ALA A 140 6.09 -4.01 -5.71
C ALA A 140 6.88 -5.07 -6.51
N LEU A 141 7.34 -4.74 -7.72
CA LEU A 141 8.08 -5.67 -8.58
C LEU A 141 9.54 -5.87 -8.17
N ARG A 142 10.19 -4.87 -7.57
CA ARG A 142 11.61 -4.94 -7.17
C ARG A 142 11.96 -6.16 -6.31
N PRO A 143 11.29 -6.44 -5.17
CA PRO A 143 11.63 -7.61 -4.36
C PRO A 143 11.38 -8.92 -5.10
N VAL A 144 10.27 -9.01 -5.85
CA VAL A 144 9.92 -10.21 -6.64
C VAL A 144 11.00 -10.52 -7.68
N VAL A 145 11.44 -9.52 -8.45
CA VAL A 145 12.48 -9.70 -9.47
C VAL A 145 13.84 -10.02 -8.84
N SER A 146 14.17 -9.47 -7.67
CA SER A 146 15.39 -9.82 -6.95
C SER A 146 15.43 -11.30 -6.58
N GLU A 147 14.35 -11.80 -5.95
CA GLU A 147 14.23 -13.20 -5.56
C GLU A 147 14.33 -14.15 -6.76
N ILE A 148 13.63 -13.84 -7.87
CA ILE A 148 13.71 -14.64 -9.10
C ILE A 148 15.16 -14.73 -9.61
N LEU A 149 15.90 -13.62 -9.56
CA LEU A 149 17.29 -13.58 -10.01
C LEU A 149 18.24 -14.35 -9.08
N GLU A 150 17.97 -14.35 -7.78
CA GLU A 150 18.72 -15.08 -6.76
C GLU A 150 18.48 -16.59 -6.86
N GLU A 151 17.22 -17.04 -6.89
CA GLU A 151 16.86 -18.46 -6.97
C GLU A 151 17.32 -19.11 -8.28
N MET A 152 17.22 -18.39 -9.39
CA MET A 152 17.53 -18.97 -10.71
C MET A 152 19.02 -19.25 -10.95
N SER A 153 19.92 -18.94 -10.00
CA SER A 153 21.38 -19.15 -10.13
C SER A 153 21.92 -18.67 -11.48
N ALA A 154 21.31 -17.61 -12.02
CA ALA A 154 21.48 -17.28 -13.42
C ALA A 154 22.81 -16.51 -13.53
N PRO A 155 23.81 -16.97 -14.30
CA PRO A 155 25.12 -16.33 -14.38
C PRO A 155 24.93 -14.85 -14.69
N ARG A 156 25.57 -13.98 -13.91
CA ARG A 156 25.47 -12.52 -14.03
C ARG A 156 25.78 -12.13 -15.47
N GLN A 157 24.74 -11.89 -16.26
CA GLN A 157 24.92 -11.38 -17.60
C GLN A 157 25.23 -9.89 -17.46
N PRO A 158 26.31 -9.39 -18.09
CA PRO A 158 26.75 -8.00 -17.95
C PRO A 158 25.76 -6.96 -18.51
N ARG A 159 24.66 -7.40 -19.15
CA ARG A 159 23.59 -6.56 -19.71
C ARG A 159 22.24 -6.71 -18.99
N ARG A 160 22.17 -7.44 -17.87
CA ARG A 160 20.93 -7.50 -17.07
C ARG A 160 20.70 -6.16 -16.40
N ASP A 161 19.65 -5.48 -16.82
CA ASP A 161 19.13 -4.30 -16.15
C ASP A 161 17.73 -4.61 -15.59
N PRO A 162 17.66 -5.21 -14.38
CA PRO A 162 16.38 -5.54 -13.77
C PRO A 162 15.52 -4.30 -13.52
N GLU A 163 16.14 -3.15 -13.22
CA GLU A 163 15.42 -1.91 -12.97
C GLU A 163 14.79 -1.36 -14.27
N ALA A 164 15.49 -1.45 -15.41
CA ALA A 164 14.89 -1.11 -16.70
C ALA A 164 13.74 -2.04 -17.08
N MET A 165 13.85 -3.35 -16.78
CA MET A 165 12.76 -4.30 -17.01
C MET A 165 11.54 -3.96 -16.15
N ILE A 166 11.74 -3.72 -14.85
CA ILE A 166 10.68 -3.34 -13.90
C ILE A 166 9.96 -2.08 -14.36
N ARG A 167 10.72 -1.04 -14.76
CA ARG A 167 10.16 0.19 -15.30
C ARG A 167 9.33 -0.08 -16.56
N ARG A 168 9.88 -0.84 -17.51
CA ARG A 168 9.19 -1.20 -18.76
C ARG A 168 7.92 -2.01 -18.50
N ALA A 169 7.93 -2.93 -17.55
CA ALA A 169 6.75 -3.71 -17.17
C ALA A 169 5.65 -2.80 -16.62
N ALA A 170 5.99 -1.87 -15.72
CA ALA A 170 5.04 -0.91 -15.16
C ALA A 170 4.48 0.03 -16.23
N GLU A 171 5.33 0.56 -17.12
CA GLU A 171 4.91 1.42 -18.23
C GLU A 171 3.94 0.72 -19.18
N ILE A 172 4.27 -0.50 -19.64
CA ILE A 172 3.40 -1.29 -20.52
C ILE A 172 2.06 -1.56 -19.83
N TYR A 173 2.08 -1.95 -18.55
CA TYR A 173 0.87 -2.26 -17.80
C TYR A 173 -0.09 -1.06 -17.73
N PHE A 174 0.41 0.14 -17.38
CA PHE A 174 -0.43 1.35 -17.28
C PHE A 174 -0.75 1.99 -18.63
N GLN A 175 0.00 1.68 -19.70
CA GLN A 175 -0.38 2.02 -21.08
C GLN A 175 -1.53 1.14 -21.58
N ALA A 176 -1.47 -0.17 -21.30
CA ALA A 176 -2.51 -1.13 -21.67
C ALA A 176 -3.80 -0.94 -20.83
N ASN A 177 -3.67 -0.45 -19.60
CA ASN A 177 -4.78 -0.26 -18.66
C ASN A 177 -4.97 1.22 -18.26
N PRO A 178 -5.47 2.08 -19.17
CA PRO A 178 -5.60 3.52 -18.92
C PRO A 178 -6.61 3.85 -17.80
N LYS A 179 -7.54 2.95 -17.49
CA LYS A 179 -8.48 3.09 -16.36
C LYS A 179 -7.75 3.08 -15.00
N THR A 180 -6.68 2.30 -14.89
CA THR A 180 -5.86 2.15 -13.69
C THR A 180 -4.94 3.36 -13.44
N ARG A 181 -4.75 4.23 -14.44
CA ARG A 181 -3.86 5.39 -14.38
C ARG A 181 -4.46 6.62 -13.67
N ARG A 182 -5.79 6.65 -13.49
CA ARG A 182 -6.54 7.76 -12.86
C ARG A 182 -6.87 7.54 -11.38
N ALA A 183 -6.36 6.43 -10.83
CA ALA A 183 -6.58 5.93 -9.48
C ALA A 183 -5.38 6.26 -8.57
#